data_AF-A0A3S1DX13-F1
#
_entry.id   AF-A0A3S1DX13-F1
#
_cell.length_a   1.000
_cell.length_b   1.000
_cell.length_c   1.000
_cell.angle_alpha   90.00
_cell.angle_beta   90.00
_cell.angle_gamma   90.00
#
_symmetry.space_group_name_H-M   'P 1'
#
loop_
_entity.id
_entity.type
_entity.pdbx_description
1 polymer ?
#
loop_
_entity_poly.entity_id
_entity_poly.type
_entity_poly.pdbx_seq_one_letter_code
_entity_poly.pdbx_strand_id
1 'polypeptide(L)'
;MAANDQNRTSMVQDARKAGKQAREAFEFDLKRRLGDQNKILSADDMGGLYDPKRALFTTIDGKPRMLTFDDILAFKAAVKDVQRIHGQHNKQVSGGILVKRVIDLATSEDRERANKQIHFAVPMSNRAGVVQFQTNAGPNSNVSRHTVMVQFLSYDAALSSGQPSHEAAKLLARGKVKYDCDCNRHTFWFRYIASIGNFNYGRAEDGFPRVRNPKLYGIACKHVIRVMGTLGHAGTFNNFARKMIEHGRKTLSNKQRIMTVKEQQAYIDNAASARKRDRTIKTSEEKRAERSAQPAQQRKAVEAAKVRAANDELRRTHASKVNKPVPLDKKIKAMMKLGYSEQAARVAITAADNAQG
;
A
#
# COMPACT_ATOMS: atom_id res chain seq x y z
N MET A 1 -20.32 -31.58 14.43
CA MET A 1 -19.25 -30.66 14.91
C MET A 1 -17.83 -31.11 14.52
N ALA A 2 -17.52 -32.41 14.42
CA ALA A 2 -16.18 -32.92 14.10
C ALA A 2 -15.64 -32.56 12.68
N ALA A 3 -16.48 -32.50 11.65
CA ALA A 3 -16.04 -32.22 10.27
C ALA A 3 -15.52 -30.78 10.07
N ASN A 4 -15.96 -29.82 10.89
CA ASN A 4 -15.51 -28.43 10.80
C ASN A 4 -14.16 -28.24 11.52
N ASP A 5 -13.83 -29.08 12.51
CA ASP A 5 -12.56 -29.01 13.24
C ASP A 5 -11.39 -29.65 12.49
N GLN A 6 -11.63 -30.71 11.72
CA GLN A 6 -10.60 -31.29 10.83
C GLN A 6 -10.21 -30.33 9.69
N ASN A 7 -11.17 -29.53 9.21
CA ASN A 7 -10.89 -28.51 8.18
C ASN A 7 -10.24 -27.24 8.77
N ARG A 8 -10.30 -27.03 10.09
CA ARG A 8 -9.64 -25.91 10.80
C ARG A 8 -8.19 -26.23 11.17
N THR A 9 -7.94 -27.44 11.63
CA THR A 9 -6.57 -27.95 11.90
C THR A 9 -5.72 -28.03 10.63
N SER A 10 -6.34 -28.21 9.45
CA SER A 10 -5.66 -28.10 8.15
C SER A 10 -5.35 -26.65 7.72
N MET A 11 -5.85 -25.61 8.42
CA MET A 11 -5.53 -24.21 8.10
C MET A 11 -4.30 -23.70 8.83
N VAL A 12 -4.05 -24.20 10.04
CA VAL A 12 -2.99 -23.72 10.94
C VAL A 12 -1.75 -24.60 10.81
N GLN A 13 -0.56 -24.00 10.79
CA GLN A 13 0.71 -24.71 10.75
C GLN A 13 1.63 -24.20 11.85
N ASP A 14 2.54 -25.04 12.32
CA ASP A 14 3.63 -24.55 13.16
C ASP A 14 4.42 -23.47 12.43
N ALA A 15 4.64 -22.35 13.12
CA ALA A 15 5.27 -21.17 12.52
C ALA A 15 6.77 -21.38 12.23
N ARG A 16 7.47 -22.31 12.89
CA ARG A 16 8.85 -22.69 12.52
C ARG A 16 8.84 -23.46 11.21
N LYS A 17 7.88 -24.38 11.04
CA LYS A 17 7.71 -25.14 9.78
C LYS A 17 7.34 -24.21 8.61
N ALA A 18 6.44 -23.26 8.84
CA ALA A 18 6.09 -22.24 7.84
C ALA A 18 7.28 -21.32 7.50
N GLY A 19 8.07 -20.93 8.51
CA GLY A 19 9.31 -20.18 8.33
C GLY A 19 10.34 -20.93 7.48
N LYS A 20 10.53 -22.24 7.71
CA LYS A 20 11.42 -23.09 6.92
C LYS A 20 10.96 -23.18 5.46
N GLN A 21 9.68 -23.44 5.21
CA GLN A 21 9.12 -23.49 3.85
C GLN A 21 9.27 -22.16 3.10
N ALA A 22 9.07 -21.03 3.78
CA ALA A 22 9.30 -19.72 3.17
C ALA A 22 10.77 -19.55 2.75
N ARG A 23 11.72 -19.90 3.63
CA ARG A 23 13.16 -19.84 3.30
C ARG A 23 13.53 -20.74 2.14
N GLU A 24 13.02 -21.98 2.13
CA GLU A 24 13.23 -22.92 1.03
C GLU A 24 12.67 -22.38 -0.30
N ALA A 25 11.49 -21.74 -0.28
CA ALA A 25 10.92 -21.11 -1.47
C ALA A 25 11.78 -19.93 -1.95
N PHE A 26 12.30 -19.11 -1.03
CA PHE A 26 13.24 -18.03 -1.34
C PHE A 26 14.56 -18.55 -1.93
N GLU A 27 15.14 -19.58 -1.32
CA GLU A 27 16.38 -20.21 -1.78
C GLU A 27 16.19 -20.89 -3.13
N PHE A 28 15.05 -21.55 -3.37
CA PHE A 28 14.71 -22.14 -4.65
C PHE A 28 14.63 -21.07 -5.76
N ASP A 29 13.96 -19.96 -5.50
CA ASP A 29 13.89 -18.84 -6.46
C ASP A 29 15.27 -18.25 -6.74
N LEU A 30 16.11 -18.11 -5.70
CA LEU A 30 17.50 -17.65 -5.84
C LEU A 30 18.34 -18.62 -6.69
N LYS A 31 18.27 -19.93 -6.42
CA LYS A 31 19.00 -20.96 -7.17
C LYS A 31 18.56 -21.04 -8.63
N ARG A 32 17.25 -20.97 -8.91
CA ARG A 32 16.74 -20.94 -10.29
C ARG A 32 17.31 -19.74 -11.04
N ARG A 33 17.38 -18.57 -10.39
CA ARG A 33 17.94 -17.35 -10.98
C ARG A 33 19.43 -17.46 -11.24
N LEU A 34 20.22 -17.98 -10.30
CA LEU A 34 21.65 -18.20 -10.52
C LEU A 34 21.89 -19.13 -11.73
N GLY A 35 21.02 -20.13 -11.93
CA GLY A 35 21.06 -20.98 -13.13
C GLY A 35 20.60 -20.29 -14.42
N ASP A 36 19.65 -19.35 -14.32
CA ASP A 36 19.11 -18.59 -15.45
C ASP A 36 19.82 -17.24 -15.69
N GLN A 37 20.86 -16.89 -14.91
CA GLN A 37 21.61 -15.63 -15.05
C GLN A 37 22.15 -15.46 -16.47
N ASN A 38 22.58 -16.56 -17.11
CA ASN A 38 23.06 -16.57 -18.49
C ASN A 38 21.98 -16.26 -19.54
N LYS A 39 20.69 -16.18 -19.14
CA LYS A 39 19.51 -15.95 -20.01
C LYS A 39 18.76 -14.66 -19.67
N ILE A 40 19.07 -14.01 -18.54
CA ILE A 40 18.39 -12.81 -18.04
C ILE A 40 19.38 -11.65 -18.12
N LEU A 41 19.03 -10.61 -18.89
CA LEU A 41 19.81 -9.37 -18.92
C LEU A 41 19.82 -8.75 -17.52
N SER A 42 21.01 -8.65 -16.90
CA SER A 42 21.19 -7.94 -15.64
C SER A 42 21.38 -6.43 -15.86
N ALA A 43 21.23 -5.63 -14.81
CA ALA A 43 21.52 -4.20 -14.86
C ALA A 43 22.98 -3.91 -15.20
N ASP A 44 23.90 -4.81 -14.85
CA ASP A 44 25.33 -4.72 -15.19
C ASP A 44 25.61 -5.14 -16.65
N ASP A 45 24.82 -6.07 -17.22
CA ASP A 45 24.87 -6.40 -18.66
C ASP A 45 24.40 -5.24 -19.55
N MET A 46 23.49 -4.41 -19.02
CA MET A 46 23.06 -3.14 -19.61
C MET A 46 24.08 -2.01 -19.39
N GLY A 47 25.10 -2.25 -18.56
CA GLY A 47 26.12 -1.29 -18.12
C GLY A 47 27.39 -1.23 -18.99
N GLY A 48 27.59 -2.16 -19.94
CA GLY A 48 28.61 -2.01 -20.99
C GLY A 48 29.64 -3.14 -21.17
N LEU A 49 29.36 -4.38 -20.75
CA LEU A 49 30.26 -5.53 -21.00
C LEU A 49 29.68 -6.58 -21.98
N TYR A 50 28.67 -6.23 -22.78
CA TYR A 50 28.00 -7.18 -23.67
C TYR A 50 28.44 -7.08 -25.14
N ASP A 51 28.84 -8.22 -25.72
CA ASP A 51 29.25 -8.43 -27.11
C ASP A 51 28.18 -7.91 -28.11
N PRO A 52 28.50 -6.93 -28.97
CA PRO A 52 27.58 -6.31 -29.93
C PRO A 52 26.96 -7.27 -30.95
N LYS A 53 27.43 -8.53 -31.05
CA LYS A 53 26.97 -9.49 -32.08
C LYS A 53 25.62 -10.14 -31.80
N ARG A 54 24.91 -9.80 -30.72
CA ARG A 54 23.55 -10.29 -30.43
C ARG A 54 22.54 -9.16 -30.57
N ALA A 55 21.92 -9.09 -31.74
CA ALA A 55 20.98 -8.07 -32.18
C ALA A 55 19.93 -7.64 -31.13
N LEU A 56 19.96 -6.36 -30.76
CA LEU A 56 19.00 -5.67 -29.90
C LEU A 56 18.08 -4.79 -30.76
N PHE A 57 16.77 -5.00 -30.68
CA PHE A 57 15.75 -4.16 -31.33
C PHE A 57 14.99 -3.34 -30.27
N THR A 58 14.72 -2.06 -30.54
CA THR A 58 13.86 -1.19 -29.68
C THR A 58 12.48 -1.01 -30.29
N THR A 59 11.53 -0.58 -29.45
CA THR A 59 10.18 -0.16 -29.86
C THR A 59 9.86 1.28 -29.44
N ILE A 60 10.87 2.14 -29.30
CA ILE A 60 10.69 3.52 -28.78
C ILE A 60 9.81 4.37 -29.73
N ASP A 61 9.74 4.03 -31.02
CA ASP A 61 8.90 4.70 -32.03
C ASP A 61 7.81 3.77 -32.65
N GLY A 62 7.52 2.63 -32.02
CA GLY A 62 6.52 1.68 -32.52
C GLY A 62 6.91 0.89 -33.78
N LYS A 63 8.14 1.03 -34.30
CA LYS A 63 8.71 0.20 -35.38
C LYS A 63 10.07 -0.37 -34.95
N PRO A 64 10.36 -1.66 -35.18
CA PRO A 64 11.66 -2.24 -34.84
C PRO A 64 12.74 -1.67 -35.76
N ARG A 65 13.68 -0.91 -35.19
CA ARG A 65 14.89 -0.41 -35.86
C ARG A 65 16.13 -0.67 -35.02
N MET A 66 17.31 -0.64 -35.66
CA MET A 66 18.60 -0.78 -34.98
C MET A 66 18.81 0.38 -33.99
N LEU A 67 19.34 0.06 -32.81
CA LEU A 67 19.72 1.01 -31.76
C LEU A 67 20.83 1.93 -32.26
N THR A 68 20.55 3.23 -32.32
CA THR A 68 21.58 4.25 -32.51
C THR A 68 22.11 4.73 -31.16
N PHE A 69 23.26 5.42 -31.15
CA PHE A 69 23.83 6.02 -29.95
C PHE A 69 22.85 7.01 -29.29
N ASP A 70 22.11 7.75 -30.11
CA ASP A 70 21.10 8.71 -29.65
C ASP A 70 19.92 8.01 -28.95
N ASP A 71 19.53 6.81 -29.40
CA ASP A 71 18.48 6.02 -28.74
C ASP A 71 18.89 5.58 -27.34
N ILE A 72 20.17 5.24 -27.15
CA ILE A 72 20.74 4.87 -25.86
C ILE A 72 20.74 6.08 -24.92
N LEU A 73 21.05 7.27 -25.45
CA LEU A 73 21.03 8.52 -24.69
C LEU A 73 19.60 8.92 -24.30
N ALA A 74 18.66 8.83 -25.23
CA ALA A 74 17.24 9.08 -25.01
C ALA A 74 16.64 8.10 -23.98
N PHE A 75 17.03 6.82 -24.05
CA PHE A 75 16.63 5.82 -23.06
C PHE A 75 17.19 6.14 -21.66
N LYS A 76 18.48 6.49 -21.55
CA LYS A 76 19.09 6.91 -20.26
C LYS A 76 18.43 8.18 -19.70
N ALA A 77 18.07 9.13 -20.57
CA ALA A 77 17.35 10.34 -20.19
C ALA A 77 15.92 10.01 -19.71
N ALA A 78 15.18 9.14 -20.41
CA ALA A 78 13.85 8.69 -20.02
C ALA A 78 13.88 7.91 -18.69
N VAL A 79 14.89 7.07 -18.46
CA VAL A 79 15.10 6.37 -17.18
C VAL A 79 15.40 7.37 -16.07
N LYS A 80 16.28 8.36 -16.31
CA LYS A 80 16.55 9.44 -15.35
C LYS A 80 15.31 10.28 -15.07
N ASP A 81 14.47 10.55 -16.06
CA ASP A 81 13.23 11.30 -15.88
C ASP A 81 12.18 10.48 -15.14
N VAL A 82 12.07 9.17 -15.39
CA VAL A 82 11.26 8.27 -14.56
C VAL A 82 11.79 8.26 -13.12
N GLN A 83 13.10 8.21 -12.92
CA GLN A 83 13.71 8.30 -11.58
C GLN A 83 13.50 9.67 -10.91
N ARG A 84 13.45 10.76 -11.69
CA ARG A 84 13.20 12.13 -11.23
C ARG A 84 11.72 12.36 -10.88
N ILE A 85 10.81 11.93 -11.75
CA ILE A 85 9.34 12.04 -11.61
C ILE A 85 8.82 11.07 -10.54
N HIS A 86 9.43 9.88 -10.41
CA HIS A 86 9.07 8.86 -9.41
C HIS A 86 10.00 8.86 -8.16
N GLY A 87 10.82 9.90 -7.98
CA GLY A 87 11.28 10.34 -6.66
C GLY A 87 12.54 9.68 -6.08
N GLN A 88 13.60 9.51 -6.87
CA GLN A 88 14.84 8.83 -6.42
C GLN A 88 16.04 9.73 -6.09
N HIS A 89 15.97 11.07 -6.21
CA HIS A 89 17.14 11.90 -5.88
C HIS A 89 17.23 12.44 -4.45
N ASN A 90 16.17 12.35 -3.64
CA ASN A 90 16.26 12.65 -2.22
C ASN A 90 16.50 11.36 -1.44
N LYS A 91 17.69 11.23 -0.84
CA LYS A 91 18.14 10.18 0.11
C LYS A 91 17.21 9.96 1.33
N GLN A 92 15.99 10.50 1.34
CA GLN A 92 15.04 10.49 2.45
C GLN A 92 13.58 10.20 2.04
N VAL A 93 13.29 9.80 0.80
CA VAL A 93 11.94 9.31 0.49
C VAL A 93 11.84 7.86 0.94
N SER A 94 11.31 7.66 2.14
CA SER A 94 10.91 6.35 2.64
C SER A 94 10.01 5.67 1.60
N GLY A 95 10.51 4.58 1.01
CA GLY A 95 9.79 3.74 0.05
C GLY A 95 8.51 3.15 0.65
N GLY A 96 7.94 2.14 0.00
CA GLY A 96 6.73 1.47 0.47
C GLY A 96 5.43 2.13 0.00
N ILE A 97 4.37 1.34 0.09
CA ILE A 97 3.04 1.68 -0.42
C ILE A 97 2.00 1.60 0.70
N LEU A 98 1.00 2.48 0.65
CA LEU A 98 -0.12 2.40 1.59
C LEU A 98 -0.95 1.14 1.32
N VAL A 99 -1.32 0.41 2.38
CA VAL A 99 -2.15 -0.81 2.32
C VAL A 99 -3.40 -0.60 1.46
N LYS A 100 -4.07 0.55 1.63
CA LYS A 100 -5.26 0.91 0.87
C LYS A 100 -4.99 1.06 -0.63
N ARG A 101 -3.84 1.65 -1.00
CA ARG A 101 -3.45 1.85 -2.40
C ARG A 101 -3.14 0.53 -3.10
N VAL A 102 -2.63 -0.46 -2.38
CA VAL A 102 -2.43 -1.82 -2.94
C VAL A 102 -3.76 -2.43 -3.39
N ILE A 103 -4.83 -2.26 -2.60
CA ILE A 103 -6.17 -2.77 -2.95
C ILE A 103 -6.76 -1.97 -4.12
N ASP A 104 -6.57 -0.66 -4.12
CA ASP A 104 -7.13 0.23 -5.15
C ASP A 104 -6.45 0.02 -6.52
N LEU A 105 -5.13 -0.21 -6.54
CA LEU A 105 -4.34 -0.45 -7.76
C LEU A 105 -4.29 -1.93 -8.17
N ALA A 106 -4.93 -2.81 -7.40
CA ALA A 106 -5.07 -4.22 -7.78
C ALA A 106 -6.10 -4.38 -8.90
N THR A 107 -5.82 -5.30 -9.81
CA THR A 107 -6.74 -5.68 -10.88
C THR A 107 -8.06 -6.20 -10.29
N SER A 108 -9.17 -5.96 -10.99
CA SER A 108 -10.50 -6.46 -10.59
C SER A 108 -10.50 -7.98 -10.50
N GLU A 109 -9.91 -8.67 -11.49
CA GLU A 109 -9.81 -10.13 -11.52
C GLU A 109 -9.09 -10.67 -10.27
N ASP A 110 -7.96 -10.08 -9.88
CA ASP A 110 -7.21 -10.55 -8.71
C ASP A 110 -7.92 -10.27 -7.40
N ARG A 111 -8.65 -9.17 -7.33
CA ARG A 111 -9.49 -8.83 -6.18
C ARG A 111 -10.64 -9.82 -6.03
N GLU A 112 -11.30 -10.17 -7.12
CA GLU A 112 -12.34 -11.20 -7.11
C GLU A 112 -11.78 -12.56 -6.71
N ARG A 113 -10.63 -12.96 -7.26
CA ARG A 113 -9.96 -14.21 -6.90
C ARG A 113 -9.53 -14.21 -5.45
N ALA A 114 -9.02 -13.10 -4.92
CA ALA A 114 -8.72 -12.95 -3.50
C ALA A 114 -9.97 -13.16 -2.63
N ASN A 115 -11.10 -12.59 -3.04
CA ASN A 115 -12.38 -12.73 -2.34
C ASN A 115 -12.93 -14.17 -2.39
N LYS A 116 -12.87 -14.82 -3.55
CA LYS A 116 -13.46 -16.15 -3.80
C LYS A 116 -12.58 -17.31 -3.32
N GLN A 117 -11.27 -17.22 -3.53
CA GLN A 117 -10.35 -18.37 -3.38
C GLN A 117 -9.50 -18.30 -2.11
N ILE A 118 -9.23 -17.12 -1.57
CA ILE A 118 -8.35 -16.97 -0.39
C ILE A 118 -9.21 -16.71 0.82
N HIS A 119 -9.30 -17.68 1.72
CA HIS A 119 -10.25 -17.66 2.84
C HIS A 119 -9.64 -17.13 4.14
N PHE A 120 -8.32 -17.22 4.30
CA PHE A 120 -7.64 -16.75 5.50
C PHE A 120 -6.30 -16.07 5.20
N ALA A 121 -5.88 -15.20 6.12
CA ALA A 121 -4.56 -14.61 6.19
C ALA A 121 -4.20 -14.43 7.68
N VAL A 122 -3.25 -15.24 8.15
CA VAL A 122 -2.90 -15.34 9.58
C VAL A 122 -1.46 -14.90 9.79
N PRO A 123 -1.17 -14.00 10.74
CA PRO A 123 0.21 -13.70 11.11
C PRO A 123 0.83 -14.91 11.82
N MET A 124 2.06 -15.26 11.42
CA MET A 124 2.80 -16.43 11.94
C MET A 124 3.94 -15.99 12.85
N SER A 125 4.65 -14.95 12.45
CA SER A 125 5.75 -14.42 13.23
C SER A 125 5.93 -12.92 12.97
N ASN A 126 6.53 -12.25 13.94
CA ASN A 126 7.02 -10.88 13.81
C ASN A 126 8.50 -10.83 14.16
N ARG A 127 9.29 -10.14 13.35
CA ARG A 127 10.69 -9.81 13.61
C ARG A 127 10.93 -8.35 13.24
N ALA A 128 11.15 -7.49 14.24
CA ALA A 128 11.51 -6.08 14.03
C ALA A 128 10.59 -5.34 13.02
N GLY A 129 9.27 -5.54 13.11
CA GLY A 129 8.31 -4.88 12.22
C GLY A 129 8.11 -5.58 10.87
N VAL A 130 8.75 -6.73 10.66
CA VAL A 130 8.46 -7.64 9.55
C VAL A 130 7.56 -8.75 10.05
N VAL A 131 6.34 -8.79 9.51
CA VAL A 131 5.35 -9.81 9.83
C VAL A 131 5.27 -10.80 8.68
N GLN A 132 5.44 -12.07 9.03
CA GLN A 132 5.20 -13.19 8.11
C GLN A 132 3.73 -13.61 8.23
N PHE A 133 3.00 -13.52 7.13
CA PHE A 133 1.63 -14.01 7.00
C PHE A 133 1.59 -15.33 6.25
N GLN A 134 0.67 -16.19 6.66
CA GLN A 134 0.33 -17.41 5.93
C GLN A 134 -1.08 -17.29 5.35
N THR A 135 -1.22 -17.70 4.09
CA THR A 135 -2.48 -17.71 3.34
C THR A 135 -2.69 -19.08 2.71
N ASN A 136 -3.94 -19.45 2.42
CA ASN A 136 -4.20 -20.62 1.58
C ASN A 136 -3.85 -20.33 0.12
N ALA A 137 -3.54 -21.37 -0.65
CA ALA A 137 -3.02 -21.15 -2.00
C ALA A 137 -4.08 -20.96 -3.10
N GLY A 138 -5.28 -21.46 -2.86
CA GLY A 138 -6.38 -21.53 -3.83
C GLY A 138 -6.37 -22.84 -4.62
N PRO A 139 -7.43 -23.10 -5.42
CA PRO A 139 -7.72 -24.43 -5.95
C PRO A 139 -6.69 -24.96 -6.97
N ASN A 140 -6.12 -24.07 -7.80
CA ASN A 140 -5.22 -24.46 -8.89
C ASN A 140 -3.74 -24.29 -8.53
N SER A 141 -3.37 -24.49 -7.26
CA SER A 141 -1.99 -24.29 -6.79
C SER A 141 -1.35 -25.64 -6.42
N ASN A 142 -0.08 -25.79 -6.76
CA ASN A 142 0.70 -27.00 -6.45
C ASN A 142 1.08 -27.13 -4.97
N VAL A 143 0.83 -26.08 -4.20
CA VAL A 143 1.09 -26.00 -2.76
C VAL A 143 -0.21 -25.65 -2.05
N SER A 144 -0.35 -26.07 -0.79
CA SER A 144 -1.54 -25.80 0.03
C SER A 144 -1.57 -24.38 0.59
N ARG A 145 -0.40 -23.80 0.86
CA ARG A 145 -0.25 -22.50 1.52
C ARG A 145 0.85 -21.67 0.86
N HIS A 146 0.69 -20.35 0.92
CA HIS A 146 1.68 -19.35 0.47
C HIS A 146 2.01 -18.42 1.62
N THR A 147 3.24 -17.93 1.64
CA THR A 147 3.78 -17.00 2.61
C THR A 147 3.87 -15.60 2.02
N VAL A 148 3.36 -14.62 2.76
CA VAL A 148 3.50 -13.21 2.42
C VAL A 148 4.30 -12.53 3.53
N MET A 149 5.42 -11.91 3.18
CA MET A 149 6.19 -11.09 4.12
C MET A 149 5.77 -9.63 3.96
N VAL A 150 5.49 -8.97 5.08
CA VAL A 150 5.12 -7.55 5.10
C VAL A 150 5.96 -6.81 6.11
N GLN A 151 6.72 -5.82 5.66
CA GLN A 151 7.49 -4.91 6.50
C GLN A 151 6.73 -3.61 6.70
N PHE A 152 6.53 -3.25 7.97
CA PHE A 152 5.96 -1.98 8.37
C PHE A 152 7.07 -0.95 8.57
N LEU A 153 7.12 0.07 7.70
CA LEU A 153 8.19 1.06 7.75
C LEU A 153 8.08 2.00 8.96
N SER A 154 6.87 2.18 9.49
CA SER A 154 6.63 2.98 10.69
C SER A 154 6.71 2.18 11.99
N TYR A 155 7.29 0.96 11.97
CA TYR A 155 7.36 0.12 13.17
C TYR A 155 8.22 0.74 14.28
N ASP A 156 9.43 1.17 13.95
CA ASP A 156 10.34 1.76 14.95
C ASP A 156 9.76 3.05 15.53
N ALA A 157 9.16 3.88 14.67
CA ALA A 157 8.44 5.08 15.08
C ALA A 157 7.22 4.75 15.98
N ALA A 158 6.51 3.65 15.71
CA ALA A 158 5.41 3.20 16.55
C ALA A 158 5.91 2.70 17.93
N LEU A 159 7.06 2.04 17.97
CA LEU A 159 7.68 1.61 19.24
C LEU A 159 8.11 2.80 20.09
N SER A 160 8.80 3.77 19.49
CA SER A 160 9.32 4.96 20.17
C SER A 160 8.24 6.02 20.45
N SER A 161 7.05 5.89 19.87
CA SER A 161 5.97 6.83 20.14
C SER A 161 5.51 6.75 21.60
N GLY A 162 5.29 7.91 22.22
CA GLY A 162 4.66 8.00 23.55
C GLY A 162 3.17 7.62 23.56
N GLN A 163 2.60 7.27 22.40
CA GLN A 163 1.19 6.93 22.28
C GLN A 163 0.87 5.56 22.91
N PRO A 164 -0.37 5.36 23.40
CA PRO A 164 -0.85 4.06 23.82
C PRO A 164 -0.71 3.00 22.72
N SER A 165 -0.36 1.76 23.09
CA SER A 165 -0.05 0.68 22.14
C SER A 165 -1.17 0.41 21.12
N HIS A 166 -2.42 0.64 21.50
CA HIS A 166 -3.58 0.47 20.61
C HIS A 166 -3.68 1.57 19.54
N GLU A 167 -3.31 2.81 19.87
CA GLU A 167 -3.29 3.91 18.90
C GLU A 167 -2.11 3.76 17.94
N ALA A 168 -0.93 3.43 18.49
CA ALA A 168 0.25 3.10 17.69
C ALA A 168 -0.02 1.92 16.73
N ALA A 169 -0.77 0.90 17.16
CA ALA A 169 -1.18 -0.22 16.30
C ALA A 169 -2.07 0.22 15.13
N LYS A 170 -3.01 1.15 15.36
CA LYS A 170 -3.86 1.72 14.30
C LYS A 170 -3.07 2.54 13.30
N LEU A 171 -2.10 3.32 13.78
CA LEU A 171 -1.20 4.09 12.91
C LEU A 171 -0.33 3.17 12.07
N LEU A 172 0.23 2.12 12.69
CA LEU A 172 1.03 1.11 12.00
C LEU A 172 0.26 0.43 10.87
N ALA A 173 -0.98 0.01 11.11
CA ALA A 173 -1.83 -0.65 10.11
C ALA A 173 -2.19 0.27 8.92
N ARG A 174 -2.18 1.59 9.12
CA ARG A 174 -2.44 2.60 8.07
C ARG A 174 -1.17 3.09 7.37
N GLY A 175 0.00 2.71 7.89
CA GLY A 175 1.29 3.16 7.40
C GLY A 175 1.65 2.60 6.03
N LYS A 176 2.80 3.05 5.52
CA LYS A 176 3.43 2.48 4.33
C LYS A 176 4.03 1.11 4.67
N VAL A 177 3.84 0.16 3.77
CA VAL A 177 4.38 -1.19 3.89
C VAL A 177 5.21 -1.54 2.67
N LYS A 178 6.21 -2.39 2.89
CA LYS A 178 6.85 -3.17 1.83
C LYS A 178 6.36 -4.61 1.93
N TYR A 179 6.21 -5.30 0.81
CA TYR A 179 5.75 -6.68 0.83
C TYR A 179 6.40 -7.54 -0.23
N ASP A 180 6.34 -8.85 -0.01
CA ASP A 180 6.72 -9.87 -0.97
C ASP A 180 5.90 -11.14 -0.74
N CYS A 181 5.66 -11.92 -1.79
CA CYS A 181 4.92 -13.17 -1.73
C CYS A 181 5.67 -14.24 -2.53
N ASP A 182 5.73 -15.45 -1.98
CA ASP A 182 6.35 -16.63 -2.58
C ASP A 182 5.61 -17.20 -3.81
N CYS A 183 4.38 -16.75 -4.07
CA CYS A 183 3.62 -17.31 -5.18
C CYS A 183 4.18 -16.88 -6.55
N ASN A 184 4.18 -17.81 -7.51
CA ASN A 184 4.70 -17.58 -8.87
C ASN A 184 4.10 -16.33 -9.53
N ARG A 185 2.82 -16.06 -9.29
CA ARG A 185 2.17 -14.88 -9.89
C ARG A 185 2.75 -13.58 -9.31
N HIS A 186 3.16 -13.53 -8.05
CA HIS A 186 3.88 -12.38 -7.52
C HIS A 186 5.29 -12.31 -8.08
N THR A 187 6.06 -13.39 -7.94
CA THR A 187 7.46 -13.50 -8.37
C THR A 187 7.66 -13.09 -9.84
N PHE A 188 6.80 -13.53 -10.75
CA PHE A 188 6.99 -13.31 -12.19
C PHE A 188 6.20 -12.14 -12.79
N TRP A 189 5.14 -11.65 -12.14
CA TRP A 189 4.29 -10.60 -12.72
C TRP A 189 4.43 -9.27 -12.00
N PHE A 190 4.60 -9.28 -10.67
CA PHE A 190 4.45 -8.10 -9.82
C PHE A 190 5.73 -7.72 -9.08
N ARG A 191 6.68 -8.64 -8.87
CA ARG A 191 7.92 -8.34 -8.14
C ARG A 191 8.76 -7.27 -8.83
N TYR A 192 8.79 -7.28 -10.17
CA TYR A 192 9.41 -6.21 -10.98
C TYR A 192 8.76 -4.84 -10.69
N ILE A 193 7.43 -4.77 -10.73
CA ILE A 193 6.67 -3.55 -10.44
C ILE A 193 6.91 -3.09 -8.99
N ALA A 194 6.97 -4.03 -8.05
CA ALA A 194 7.28 -3.75 -6.65
C ALA A 194 8.69 -3.20 -6.45
N SER A 195 9.63 -3.65 -7.27
CA SER A 195 11.03 -3.20 -7.23
C SER A 195 11.15 -1.78 -7.78
N ILE A 196 10.55 -1.49 -8.94
CA ILE A 196 10.49 -0.13 -9.49
C ILE A 196 9.77 0.84 -8.54
N GLY A 197 8.65 0.40 -7.97
CA GLY A 197 7.88 1.22 -7.02
C GLY A 197 8.50 1.34 -5.63
N ASN A 198 9.68 0.74 -5.38
CA ASN A 198 10.39 0.74 -4.11
C ASN A 198 9.52 0.28 -2.92
N PHE A 199 8.60 -0.66 -3.15
CA PHE A 199 7.77 -1.27 -2.11
C PHE A 199 7.96 -2.79 -2.01
N ASN A 200 8.96 -3.34 -2.70
CA ASN A 200 9.41 -4.71 -2.54
C ASN A 200 10.15 -4.88 -1.19
N TYR A 201 9.75 -5.89 -0.42
CA TYR A 201 10.46 -6.29 0.80
C TYR A 201 11.56 -7.33 0.53
N GLY A 202 11.31 -8.22 -0.43
CA GLY A 202 12.22 -9.31 -0.78
C GLY A 202 13.29 -8.89 -1.77
N ARG A 203 13.79 -9.87 -2.54
CA ARG A 203 14.82 -9.64 -3.56
C ARG A 203 14.30 -8.70 -4.64
N ALA A 204 15.06 -7.65 -4.95
CA ALA A 204 14.76 -6.78 -6.09
C ALA A 204 14.77 -7.59 -7.40
N GLU A 205 13.86 -7.22 -8.28
CA GLU A 205 13.63 -7.83 -9.56
C GLU A 205 13.85 -6.79 -10.65
N ASP A 206 14.93 -6.94 -11.40
CA ASP A 206 15.30 -6.01 -12.49
C ASP A 206 14.86 -6.53 -13.87
N GLY A 207 14.37 -7.77 -13.95
CA GLY A 207 13.92 -8.38 -15.19
C GLY A 207 12.50 -7.94 -15.57
N PHE A 208 12.36 -7.22 -16.69
CA PHE A 208 11.06 -6.81 -17.21
C PHE A 208 10.20 -8.04 -17.59
N PRO A 209 8.97 -8.20 -17.05
CA PRO A 209 8.12 -9.38 -17.23
C PRO A 209 7.40 -9.40 -18.59
N ARG A 210 8.17 -9.43 -19.68
CA ARG A 210 7.69 -9.30 -21.07
C ARG A 210 6.58 -10.29 -21.44
N VAL A 211 6.69 -11.54 -21.04
CA VAL A 211 5.75 -12.61 -21.43
C VAL A 211 4.52 -12.65 -20.53
N ARG A 212 4.70 -12.38 -19.23
CA ARG A 212 3.67 -12.59 -18.21
C ARG A 212 2.85 -11.33 -17.92
N ASN A 213 3.48 -10.15 -17.90
CA ASN A 213 2.81 -8.87 -17.69
C ASN A 213 3.40 -7.78 -18.60
N PRO A 214 3.16 -7.86 -19.93
CA PRO A 214 3.74 -6.92 -20.90
C PRO A 214 3.29 -5.46 -20.68
N LYS A 215 2.10 -5.26 -20.09
CA LYS A 215 1.51 -3.93 -19.88
C LYS A 215 1.76 -3.37 -18.48
N LEU A 216 2.51 -4.08 -17.63
CA LEU A 216 2.75 -3.73 -16.21
C LEU A 216 1.47 -3.36 -15.44
N TYR A 217 0.38 -4.09 -15.72
CA TYR A 217 -0.91 -3.80 -15.10
C TYR A 217 -1.07 -4.55 -13.77
N GLY A 218 -1.55 -3.84 -12.74
CA GLY A 218 -1.76 -4.39 -11.41
C GLY A 218 -0.48 -4.46 -10.55
N ILE A 219 -0.67 -4.48 -9.23
CA ILE A 219 0.44 -4.32 -8.27
C ILE A 219 0.62 -5.51 -7.31
N ALA A 220 -0.39 -6.38 -7.20
CA ALA A 220 -0.44 -7.41 -6.17
C ALA A 220 -1.17 -8.67 -6.65
N CYS A 221 -0.71 -9.82 -6.18
CA CYS A 221 -1.39 -11.09 -6.37
C CYS A 221 -2.56 -11.24 -5.38
N LYS A 222 -3.42 -12.25 -5.60
CA LYS A 222 -4.55 -12.55 -4.72
C LYS A 222 -4.18 -12.75 -3.24
N HIS A 223 -3.00 -13.30 -2.95
CA HIS A 223 -2.52 -13.53 -1.58
C HIS A 223 -2.18 -12.23 -0.87
N VAL A 224 -1.40 -11.36 -1.54
CA VAL A 224 -1.08 -10.02 -1.04
C VAL A 224 -2.36 -9.22 -0.84
N ILE A 225 -3.28 -9.22 -1.81
CA ILE A 225 -4.55 -8.49 -1.69
C ILE A 225 -5.34 -8.95 -0.46
N ARG A 226 -5.39 -10.26 -0.17
CA ARG A 226 -6.03 -10.77 1.04
C ARG A 226 -5.34 -10.28 2.30
N VAL A 227 -4.01 -10.33 2.36
CA VAL A 227 -3.24 -9.82 3.51
C VAL A 227 -3.49 -8.33 3.72
N MET A 228 -3.41 -7.52 2.66
CA MET A 228 -3.71 -6.08 2.72
C MET A 228 -5.15 -5.82 3.13
N GLY A 229 -6.08 -6.66 2.68
CA GLY A 229 -7.46 -6.68 3.17
C GLY A 229 -7.49 -6.86 4.69
N THR A 230 -6.85 -7.90 5.21
CA THR A 230 -6.78 -8.15 6.66
C THR A 230 -6.13 -6.99 7.43
N LEU A 231 -5.07 -6.38 6.90
CA LEU A 231 -4.42 -5.20 7.50
C LEU A 231 -5.33 -3.97 7.51
N GLY A 232 -6.12 -3.77 6.44
CA GLY A 232 -7.07 -2.68 6.32
C GLY A 232 -8.28 -2.79 7.26
N HIS A 233 -8.56 -3.98 7.81
CA HIS A 233 -9.64 -4.21 8.76
C HIS A 233 -9.15 -4.06 10.20
N ALA A 234 -9.62 -3.00 10.87
CA ALA A 234 -9.15 -2.54 12.17
C ALA A 234 -9.48 -3.45 13.38
N GLY A 235 -10.21 -4.56 13.21
CA GLY A 235 -10.63 -5.40 14.33
C GLY A 235 -9.59 -6.46 14.70
N THR A 236 -9.25 -7.32 13.73
CA THR A 236 -8.44 -8.52 13.96
C THR A 236 -6.95 -8.21 14.02
N PHE A 237 -6.43 -7.48 13.03
CA PHE A 237 -5.00 -7.18 12.98
C PHE A 237 -4.55 -6.21 14.08
N ASN A 238 -5.38 -5.24 14.47
CA ASN A 238 -5.00 -4.25 15.50
C ASN A 238 -4.71 -4.89 16.86
N ASN A 239 -5.41 -5.97 17.22
CA ASN A 239 -5.13 -6.71 18.46
C ASN A 239 -3.77 -7.41 18.40
N PHE A 240 -3.43 -7.98 17.25
CA PHE A 240 -2.11 -8.55 17.00
C PHE A 240 -1.02 -7.46 17.02
N ALA A 241 -1.22 -6.36 16.30
CA ALA A 241 -0.31 -5.23 16.25
C ALA A 241 -0.10 -4.56 17.62
N ARG A 242 -1.14 -4.48 18.45
CA ARG A 242 -1.03 -4.02 19.84
C ARG A 242 -0.07 -4.90 20.64
N LYS A 243 -0.30 -6.23 20.64
CA LYS A 243 0.58 -7.20 21.32
C LYS A 243 2.02 -7.14 20.78
N MET A 244 2.15 -6.91 19.48
CA MET A 244 3.43 -6.77 18.79
C MET A 244 4.21 -5.53 19.27
N ILE A 245 3.54 -4.40 19.45
CA ILE A 245 4.13 -3.15 19.95
C ILE A 245 4.45 -3.26 21.45
N GLU A 246 3.55 -3.82 22.25
CA GLU A 246 3.78 -4.05 23.69
C GLU A 246 5.01 -4.93 23.92
N HIS A 247 5.12 -6.01 23.15
CA HIS A 247 6.29 -6.89 23.21
C HIS A 247 7.57 -6.18 22.74
N GLY A 248 7.50 -5.40 21.66
CA GLY A 248 8.63 -4.63 21.16
C GLY A 248 9.15 -3.62 22.19
N ARG A 249 8.23 -2.87 22.84
CA ARG A 249 8.57 -1.92 23.91
C ARG A 249 9.16 -2.59 25.15
N LYS A 250 8.68 -3.77 25.53
CA LYS A 250 9.19 -4.53 26.68
C LYS A 250 10.58 -5.14 26.45
N THR A 251 10.79 -5.70 25.27
CA THR A 251 11.99 -6.50 25.01
C THR A 251 13.13 -5.64 24.45
N LEU A 252 12.81 -4.50 23.81
CA LEU A 252 13.75 -3.62 23.07
C LEU A 252 14.72 -4.38 22.14
N SER A 253 14.33 -5.61 21.77
CA SER A 253 15.15 -6.58 21.05
C SER A 253 14.43 -7.00 19.79
N ASN A 254 15.21 -7.18 18.73
CA ASN A 254 14.75 -7.65 17.43
C ASN A 254 14.50 -9.17 17.39
N LYS A 255 14.41 -9.84 18.55
CA LYS A 255 14.15 -11.27 18.62
C LYS A 255 12.79 -11.60 17.99
N GLN A 256 12.78 -12.62 17.15
CA GLN A 256 11.58 -13.07 16.45
C GLN A 256 10.56 -13.59 17.46
N ARG A 257 9.36 -12.99 17.48
CA ARG A 257 8.20 -13.51 18.19
C ARG A 257 7.43 -14.44 17.26
N ILE A 258 7.27 -15.68 17.70
CA ILE A 258 6.54 -16.72 16.98
C ILE A 258 5.14 -16.84 17.59
N MET A 259 4.10 -16.86 16.76
CA MET A 259 2.75 -17.13 17.22
C MET A 259 2.53 -18.62 17.43
N THR A 260 1.98 -18.98 18.58
CA THR A 260 1.60 -20.36 18.86
C THR A 260 0.42 -20.78 17.99
N VAL A 261 0.28 -22.09 17.72
CA VAL A 261 -0.86 -22.65 16.96
C VAL A 261 -2.20 -22.25 17.59
N LYS A 262 -2.28 -22.20 18.94
CA LYS A 262 -3.47 -21.76 19.66
C LYS A 262 -3.81 -20.28 19.39
N GLU A 263 -2.82 -19.40 19.39
CA GLU A 263 -3.01 -17.98 19.07
C GLU A 263 -3.42 -17.78 17.60
N GLN A 264 -2.89 -18.59 16.69
CA GLN A 264 -3.26 -18.57 15.27
C GLN A 264 -4.72 -19.01 15.07
N GLN A 265 -5.16 -20.08 15.74
CA GLN A 265 -6.55 -20.53 15.68
C GLN A 265 -7.51 -19.47 16.23
N ALA A 266 -7.19 -18.89 17.39
CA ALA A 266 -7.98 -17.79 17.96
C ALA A 266 -8.03 -16.57 17.01
N TYR A 267 -6.98 -16.30 16.25
CA TYR A 267 -6.99 -15.25 15.23
C TYR A 267 -7.96 -15.57 14.08
N ILE A 268 -7.98 -16.81 13.60
CA ILE A 268 -8.92 -17.27 12.58
C ILE A 268 -10.36 -17.18 13.07
N ASP A 269 -10.62 -17.62 14.30
CA ASP A 269 -11.97 -17.61 14.87
C ASP A 269 -12.50 -16.18 15.03
N ASN A 270 -11.66 -15.26 15.49
CA ASN A 270 -11.96 -13.82 15.54
C ASN A 270 -12.15 -13.20 14.15
N ALA A 271 -11.43 -13.68 13.14
CA ALA A 271 -11.61 -13.24 11.76
C ALA A 271 -12.87 -13.82 11.12
N ALA A 272 -13.28 -15.03 11.51
CA ALA A 272 -14.50 -15.68 11.04
C ALA A 272 -15.76 -15.05 11.66
N SER A 273 -15.69 -14.64 12.93
CA SER A 273 -16.77 -13.93 13.62
C SER A 273 -16.97 -12.48 13.15
N ALA A 274 -16.00 -11.92 12.42
CA ALA A 274 -16.15 -10.60 11.80
C ALA A 274 -17.27 -10.59 10.73
N ARG A 275 -17.99 -9.46 10.66
CA ARG A 275 -19.15 -9.32 9.76
C ARG A 275 -18.71 -9.59 8.31
N LYS A 276 -19.58 -10.26 7.52
CA LYS A 276 -19.28 -10.61 6.11
C LYS A 276 -18.84 -9.39 5.27
N ARG A 277 -19.44 -8.22 5.52
CA ARG A 277 -19.07 -6.94 4.88
C ARG A 277 -17.62 -6.51 5.16
N ASP A 278 -17.08 -6.90 6.30
CA ASP A 278 -15.71 -6.60 6.74
C ASP A 278 -14.72 -7.66 6.23
N ARG A 279 -15.18 -8.69 5.51
CA ARG A 279 -14.33 -9.71 4.87
C ARG A 279 -14.22 -9.53 3.36
N THR A 280 -15.17 -8.82 2.75
CA THR A 280 -15.14 -8.51 1.31
C THR A 280 -14.17 -7.37 1.03
N ILE A 281 -13.17 -7.64 0.19
CA ILE A 281 -12.16 -6.68 -0.23
C ILE A 281 -12.74 -5.86 -1.38
N LYS A 282 -12.84 -4.54 -1.18
CA LYS A 282 -13.41 -3.57 -2.10
C LYS A 282 -12.51 -2.34 -2.18
N THR A 283 -12.50 -1.66 -3.32
CA THR A 283 -11.76 -0.40 -3.50
C THR A 283 -12.34 0.72 -2.65
N SER A 284 -11.57 1.79 -2.52
CA SER A 284 -12.02 3.06 -1.96
C SER A 284 -13.27 3.61 -2.64
N GLU A 285 -13.32 3.51 -3.97
CA GLU A 285 -14.42 3.97 -4.81
C GLU A 285 -15.66 3.10 -4.64
N GLU A 286 -15.53 1.78 -4.69
CA GLU A 286 -16.64 0.84 -4.43
C GLU A 286 -17.22 1.07 -3.02
N LYS A 287 -16.36 1.23 -2.01
CA LYS A 287 -16.81 1.55 -0.65
C LYS A 287 -17.44 2.94 -0.54
N ARG A 288 -17.07 3.89 -1.40
CA ARG A 288 -17.69 5.22 -1.44
C ARG A 288 -19.06 5.13 -2.10
N ALA A 289 -19.16 4.45 -3.24
CA ALA A 289 -20.39 4.20 -3.97
C ALA A 289 -21.42 3.46 -3.10
N GLU A 290 -21.00 2.40 -2.42
CA GLU A 290 -21.88 1.65 -1.50
C GLU A 290 -22.35 2.49 -0.32
N ARG A 291 -21.48 3.36 0.21
CA ARG A 291 -21.85 4.28 1.29
C ARG A 291 -22.88 5.28 0.78
N SER A 292 -22.62 5.94 -0.36
CA SER A 292 -23.56 6.90 -0.97
C SER A 292 -24.88 6.25 -1.41
N ALA A 293 -24.89 4.95 -1.71
CA ALA A 293 -26.10 4.20 -2.05
C ALA A 293 -26.94 3.84 -0.81
N GLN A 294 -26.42 4.02 0.42
CA GLN A 294 -27.22 3.73 1.62
C GLN A 294 -28.34 4.76 1.79
N PRO A 295 -29.60 4.32 2.01
CA PRO A 295 -30.74 5.23 2.14
C PRO A 295 -30.54 6.30 3.23
N ALA A 296 -29.90 5.93 4.35
CA ALA A 296 -29.58 6.88 5.41
C ALA A 296 -28.59 7.98 4.97
N GLN A 297 -27.62 7.65 4.12
CA GLN A 297 -26.68 8.65 3.58
C GLN A 297 -27.32 9.50 2.51
N GLN A 298 -28.20 8.93 1.68
CA GLN A 298 -28.99 9.69 0.71
C GLN A 298 -29.89 10.71 1.41
N ARG A 299 -30.59 10.31 2.48
CA ARG A 299 -31.40 11.24 3.30
C ARG A 299 -30.56 12.38 3.86
N LYS A 300 -29.39 12.08 4.44
CA LYS A 300 -28.45 13.10 4.93
C LYS A 300 -27.92 14.01 3.82
N ALA A 301 -27.65 13.48 2.64
CA ALA A 301 -27.18 14.26 1.50
C ALA A 301 -28.28 15.20 0.97
N VAL A 302 -29.53 14.72 0.91
CA VAL A 302 -30.70 15.53 0.54
C VAL A 302 -30.95 16.62 1.59
N GLU A 303 -30.90 16.28 2.87
CA GLU A 303 -31.05 17.26 3.96
C GLU A 303 -29.93 18.31 3.93
N ALA A 304 -28.68 17.89 3.76
CA ALA A 304 -27.55 18.81 3.60
C ALA A 304 -27.68 19.69 2.35
N ALA A 305 -28.22 19.16 1.25
CA ALA A 305 -28.50 19.93 0.05
C ALA A 305 -29.60 20.97 0.29
N LYS A 306 -30.66 20.62 1.02
CA LYS A 306 -31.72 21.57 1.43
C LYS A 306 -31.17 22.67 2.34
N VAL A 307 -30.34 22.31 3.33
CA VAL A 307 -29.69 23.29 4.22
C VAL A 307 -28.74 24.19 3.44
N ARG A 308 -27.99 23.66 2.46
CA ARG A 308 -27.16 24.48 1.58
C ARG A 308 -27.99 25.43 0.73
N ALA A 309 -29.06 24.94 0.09
CA ALA A 309 -29.95 25.77 -0.69
C ALA A 309 -30.59 26.89 0.15
N ALA A 310 -31.07 26.57 1.36
CA ALA A 310 -31.61 27.55 2.30
C ALA A 310 -30.55 28.57 2.75
N ASN A 311 -29.32 28.14 3.02
CA ASN A 311 -28.21 29.04 3.35
C ASN A 311 -27.81 29.94 2.17
N ASP A 312 -27.80 29.41 0.94
CA ASP A 312 -27.49 30.17 -0.26
C ASP A 312 -28.60 31.17 -0.59
N GLU A 313 -29.86 30.81 -0.34
CA GLU A 313 -31.00 31.72 -0.41
C GLU A 313 -30.92 32.81 0.67
N LEU A 314 -30.59 32.47 1.92
CA LEU A 314 -30.37 33.45 2.99
C LEU A 314 -29.22 34.40 2.67
N ARG A 315 -28.15 33.90 2.04
CA ARG A 315 -27.02 34.71 1.56
C ARG A 315 -27.43 35.68 0.46
N ARG A 316 -28.37 35.29 -0.40
CA ARG A 316 -28.91 36.16 -1.46
C ARG A 316 -29.87 37.21 -0.88
N THR A 317 -30.80 36.82 -0.02
CA THR A 317 -31.83 37.70 0.54
C THR A 317 -31.26 38.65 1.61
N HIS A 318 -30.25 38.22 2.35
CA HIS A 318 -29.55 39.04 3.34
C HIS A 318 -28.10 39.34 2.94
N ALA A 319 -27.85 39.57 1.64
CA ALA A 319 -26.52 39.93 1.13
C ALA A 319 -25.90 41.12 1.90
N SER A 320 -26.72 42.11 2.27
CA SER A 320 -26.32 43.30 3.04
C SER A 320 -25.93 43.03 4.50
N LYS A 321 -26.36 41.90 5.09
CA LYS A 321 -26.00 41.49 6.46
C LYS A 321 -24.88 40.45 6.49
N VAL A 322 -24.81 39.57 5.49
CA VAL A 322 -23.82 38.48 5.43
C VAL A 322 -22.49 38.96 4.84
N ASN A 323 -22.53 39.83 3.83
CA ASN A 323 -21.35 40.49 3.25
C ASN A 323 -21.26 41.94 3.73
N LYS A 324 -21.46 42.20 5.03
CA LYS A 324 -21.31 43.56 5.55
C LYS A 324 -19.83 43.95 5.43
N PRO A 325 -19.47 45.00 4.67
CA PRO A 325 -18.08 45.41 4.52
C PRO A 325 -17.53 45.73 5.91
N VAL A 326 -16.47 45.02 6.30
CA VAL A 326 -15.81 45.26 7.58
C VAL A 326 -15.09 46.61 7.48
N PRO A 327 -15.33 47.56 8.41
CA PRO A 327 -14.64 48.85 8.41
C PRO A 327 -13.13 48.68 8.40
N LEU A 328 -12.43 49.54 7.65
CA LEU A 328 -10.97 49.51 7.48
C LEU A 328 -10.24 49.42 8.83
N ASP A 329 -10.69 50.15 9.85
CA ASP A 329 -10.11 50.17 11.19
C ASP A 329 -10.15 48.81 11.88
N LYS A 330 -11.23 48.03 11.69
CA LYS A 330 -11.35 46.68 12.24
C LYS A 330 -10.47 45.69 11.49
N LYS A 331 -10.30 45.85 10.16
CA LYS A 331 -9.35 45.06 9.37
C LYS A 331 -7.91 45.32 9.82
N ILE A 332 -7.54 46.59 10.03
CA ILE A 332 -6.21 47.00 10.52
C ILE A 332 -5.96 46.46 11.93
N LYS A 333 -6.93 46.58 12.84
CA LYS A 333 -6.82 46.06 14.21
C LYS A 333 -6.66 44.53 14.28
N ALA A 334 -7.30 43.80 13.35
CA ALA A 334 -7.13 42.35 13.23
C ALA A 334 -5.74 41.96 12.70
N MET A 335 -5.23 42.67 11.70
CA MET A 335 -3.88 42.48 11.15
C MET A 335 -2.78 42.82 12.17
N MET A 336 -2.97 43.87 12.97
CA MET A 336 -2.06 44.18 14.08
C MET A 336 -2.06 43.09 15.15
N LYS A 337 -3.21 42.46 15.42
CA LYS A 337 -3.30 41.31 16.34
C LYS A 337 -2.59 40.05 15.80
N LEU A 338 -2.36 39.99 14.49
CA LEU A 338 -1.59 38.94 13.81
C LEU A 338 -0.09 39.30 13.67
N GLY A 339 0.34 40.45 14.20
CA GLY A 339 1.76 40.85 14.25
C GLY A 339 2.23 41.76 13.12
N TYR A 340 1.32 42.27 12.28
CA TYR A 340 1.67 43.25 11.24
C TYR A 340 1.78 44.67 11.82
N SER A 341 2.73 45.47 11.33
CA SER A 341 2.77 46.91 11.63
C SER A 341 1.58 47.62 10.97
N GLU A 342 1.15 48.74 11.57
CA GLU A 342 -0.06 49.46 11.10
C GLU A 342 0.06 49.89 9.63
N GLN A 343 1.24 50.33 9.19
CA GLN A 343 1.52 50.71 7.81
C GLN A 343 1.47 49.50 6.86
N ALA A 344 2.05 48.36 7.26
CA ALA A 344 2.02 47.13 6.46
C ALA A 344 0.60 46.58 6.34
N ALA A 345 -0.20 46.65 7.41
CA ALA A 345 -1.59 46.25 7.41
C ALA A 345 -2.43 47.11 6.45
N ARG A 346 -2.25 48.44 6.46
CA ARG A 346 -2.95 49.35 5.54
C ARG A 346 -2.63 49.05 4.08
N VAL A 347 -1.36 48.93 3.73
CA VAL A 347 -0.90 48.64 2.35
C VAL A 347 -1.45 47.30 1.87
N ALA A 348 -1.37 46.25 2.70
CA ALA A 348 -1.88 44.93 2.36
C ALA A 348 -3.40 44.91 2.17
N ILE A 349 -4.16 45.64 2.98
CA ILE A 349 -5.62 45.73 2.87
C ILE A 349 -6.01 46.52 1.61
N THR A 350 -5.36 47.65 1.31
CA THR A 350 -5.62 48.41 0.08
C THR A 350 -5.24 47.64 -1.18
N ALA A 351 -4.16 46.86 -1.15
CA ALA A 351 -3.78 46.01 -2.28
C ALA A 351 -4.78 44.86 -2.50
N ALA A 352 -5.32 44.29 -1.42
CA ALA A 352 -6.33 43.23 -1.49
C ALA A 352 -7.69 43.75 -1.96
N ASP A 353 -8.13 44.92 -1.48
CA ASP A 353 -9.40 45.53 -1.90
C ASP A 353 -9.33 45.97 -3.38
N ASN A 354 -8.17 46.41 -3.88
CA ASN A 354 -7.94 46.72 -5.30
C ASN A 354 -7.86 45.48 -6.22
N ALA A 355 -7.59 44.29 -5.68
CA ALA A 355 -7.52 43.04 -6.45
C ALA A 355 -8.86 42.30 -6.54
N GLN A 356 -9.88 42.74 -5.79
CA GLN A 356 -11.22 42.16 -5.74
C GLN A 356 -12.29 43.01 -6.45
N GLY A 357 -11.97 44.25 -6.82
CA GLY A 357 -12.78 45.09 -7.72
C GLY A 357 -12.36 44.86 -9.16
#